data_AF-A0A3N4IRL6-F1
#
_entry.id   AF-A0A3N4IRL6-F1
#
_cell.length_a   1.000
_cell.length_b   1.000
_cell.length_c   1.000
_cell.angle_alpha   90.00
_cell.angle_beta   90.00
_cell.angle_gamma   90.00
#
_symmetry.space_group_name_H-M   'P 1'
#
loop_
_entity.id
_entity.type
_entity.pdbx_description
1 polymer ?
#
loop_
_entity_poly.entity_id
_entity_poly.type
_entity_poly.pdbx_seq_one_letter_code
_entity_poly.pdbx_strand_id
1 'polypeptide(L)' 'RSLVINANTNNHKDLEDVCHGWCAIVPLGDFEGGDACFPELGVRIACPPGSIIFMRSYAVEHYIGSFVGNRYSIVHFTHQ' A
#
# COMPACT_ATOMS: atom_id res chain seq x y z
N ARG A 1 5.41 -10.64 5.84
CA ARG A 1 4.36 -10.66 4.79
C ARG A 1 2.99 -10.68 5.45
N SER A 2 2.01 -9.98 4.88
CA SER A 2 0.62 -9.93 5.35
C SER A 2 -0.35 -10.03 4.16
N LEU A 3 -1.57 -10.49 4.44
CA LEU A 3 -2.71 -10.43 3.52
C LEU A 3 -3.69 -9.39 4.07
N VAL A 4 -4.02 -8.41 3.23
CA VAL A 4 -4.97 -7.34 3.57
C VAL A 4 -6.20 -7.51 2.69
N ILE A 5 -7.39 -7.62 3.28
CA ILE A 5 -8.65 -7.88 2.56
C ILE A 5 -9.63 -6.75 2.84
N ASN A 6 -10.09 -6.08 1.78
CA ASN A 6 -11.11 -5.02 1.82
C ASN A 6 -10.89 -3.97 2.93
N ALA A 7 -9.62 -3.71 3.26
CA ALA A 7 -9.27 -2.78 4.32
C ALA A 7 -9.03 -1.39 3.75
N ASN A 8 -9.65 -0.40 4.38
CA ASN A 8 -9.23 0.98 4.26
C ASN A 8 -8.07 1.20 5.22
N THR A 9 -7.01 1.82 4.73
CA THR A 9 -5.88 2.24 5.54
C THR A 9 -5.98 3.73 5.79
N ASN A 10 -5.73 4.15 7.03
CA ASN A 10 -5.54 5.56 7.35
C ASN A 10 -4.14 5.98 6.89
N ASN A 11 -3.87 7.30 6.82
CA ASN A 11 -2.52 7.78 6.54
C ASN A 11 -1.53 7.38 7.65
N HIS A 12 -0.44 6.70 7.31
CA HIS A 12 0.53 6.18 8.28
C HIS A 12 1.92 5.94 7.67
N LYS A 13 2.91 5.64 8.53
CA LYS A 13 4.19 5.01 8.20
C LYS A 13 4.30 3.67 8.93
N ASP A 14 4.94 2.69 8.31
CA ASP A 14 5.19 1.40 8.95
C ASP A 14 6.48 1.47 9.77
N LEU A 15 6.41 2.02 10.98
CA LEU A 15 7.58 2.26 11.83
C LEU A 15 8.23 0.98 12.38
N GLU A 16 7.56 -0.16 12.26
CA GLU A 16 8.12 -1.48 12.59
C GLU A 16 8.94 -2.07 11.44
N ASP A 17 8.83 -1.54 10.22
CA ASP A 17 9.67 -1.97 9.10
C ASP A 17 11.13 -1.52 9.28
N VAL A 18 12.07 -2.29 8.76
CA VAL A 18 13.49 -1.90 8.71
C VAL A 18 13.61 -0.54 8.00
N CYS A 19 14.29 0.43 8.62
CA CYS A 19 14.33 1.83 8.17
C CYS A 19 14.87 2.04 6.72
N HIS A 20 15.74 1.14 6.27
CA HIS A 20 16.29 1.07 4.92
C HIS A 20 15.75 -0.11 4.10
N GLY A 21 14.76 -0.82 4.63
CA GLY A 21 14.03 -1.88 3.96
C GLY A 21 13.04 -1.35 2.94
N TRP A 22 12.42 -2.29 2.23
CA TRP A 22 11.40 -2.01 1.23
C TRP A 22 10.15 -2.82 1.51
N CYS A 23 9.01 -2.23 1.22
CA CYS A 23 7.71 -2.86 1.22
C CYS A 23 7.18 -2.98 -0.22
N ALA A 24 6.70 -4.18 -0.56
CA ALA A 24 6.02 -4.46 -1.82
C ALA A 24 4.53 -4.69 -1.56
N ILE A 25 3.67 -4.00 -2.29
CA ILE A 25 2.21 -4.19 -2.24
C ILE A 25 1.75 -4.66 -3.62
N VAL A 26 1.11 -5.83 -3.66
CA VAL A 26 0.49 -6.39 -4.86
C VAL A 26 -1.03 -6.39 -4.67
N PRO A 27 -1.76 -5.39 -5.17
CA PRO A 27 -3.21 -5.40 -5.15
C PRO A 27 -3.77 -6.38 -6.18
N LEU A 28 -4.80 -7.11 -5.79
CA LEU A 28 -5.46 -8.16 -6.55
C LEU A 28 -6.97 -8.08 -6.32
N GLY A 29 -7.71 -8.81 -7.15
CA GLY A 29 -9.16 -8.87 -7.11
C GLY A 29 -9.82 -8.11 -8.24
N ASP A 30 -11.06 -7.72 -8.01
CA ASP A 30 -11.92 -7.03 -8.97
C ASP A 30 -12.48 -5.78 -8.29
N PHE A 31 -11.84 -4.64 -8.58
CA PHE A 31 -12.11 -3.37 -7.91
C PHE A 31 -11.76 -2.18 -8.82
N GLU A 32 -12.38 -1.05 -8.54
CA GLU A 32 -12.05 0.26 -9.12
C GLU A 32 -11.63 1.25 -8.04
N GLY A 33 -10.70 2.15 -8.37
CA GLY A 33 -10.07 3.07 -7.41
C GLY A 33 -8.90 2.43 -6.67
N GLY A 34 -8.72 2.77 -5.39
CA GLY A 34 -7.69 2.14 -4.55
C GLY A 34 -6.25 2.61 -4.84
N ASP A 35 -6.11 3.85 -5.29
CA ASP A 35 -4.82 4.47 -5.61
C ASP A 35 -3.90 4.52 -4.38
N ALA A 36 -2.60 4.30 -4.60
CA ALA A 36 -1.59 4.54 -3.58
C ALA A 36 -1.34 6.04 -3.46
N CYS A 37 -1.62 6.58 -2.28
CA CYS A 37 -1.51 7.99 -2.00
C CYS A 37 -0.31 8.26 -1.08
N PHE A 38 0.50 9.25 -1.43
CA PHE A 38 1.71 9.66 -0.69
C PHE A 38 1.64 11.15 -0.37
N PRO A 39 0.97 11.55 0.74
CA PRO A 39 0.66 12.95 1.04
C PRO A 39 1.88 13.86 1.13
N GLU A 40 2.93 13.43 1.83
CA GLU A 40 4.18 14.21 1.99
C GLU A 40 4.83 14.54 0.63
N LEU A 41 4.60 13.70 -0.39
CA LEU A 41 5.13 13.89 -1.73
C LEU A 41 4.17 14.63 -2.67
N GLY A 42 2.90 14.81 -2.27
CA GLY A 42 1.86 15.33 -3.16
C GLY A 42 1.55 14.41 -4.35
N VAL A 43 1.87 13.10 -4.23
CA VAL A 43 1.78 12.13 -5.33
C VAL A 43 0.64 11.14 -5.07
N ARG A 44 -0.09 10.82 -6.14
CA ARG A 44 -1.06 9.72 -6.19
C ARG A 44 -0.73 8.84 -7.39
N ILE A 45 -0.68 7.53 -7.16
CA ILE A 45 -0.34 6.54 -8.20
C ILE A 45 -1.49 5.56 -8.34
N ALA A 46 -2.00 5.42 -9.56
CA ALA A 46 -3.02 4.42 -9.88
C ALA A 46 -2.47 3.01 -9.64
N CYS A 47 -3.20 2.19 -8.88
CA CYS A 47 -2.77 0.86 -8.46
C CYS A 47 -3.83 -0.20 -8.77
N PRO A 48 -4.12 -0.46 -10.07
CA PRO A 48 -5.12 -1.43 -10.49
C PRO A 48 -4.72 -2.87 -10.10
N PRO A 49 -5.66 -3.83 -10.12
CA PRO A 49 -5.36 -5.24 -9.88
C PRO A 49 -4.20 -5.74 -10.76
N GLY A 50 -3.25 -6.46 -10.15
CA GLY A 50 -2.07 -7.01 -10.84
C GLY A 50 -0.87 -6.06 -10.95
N SER A 51 -1.00 -4.81 -10.50
CA SER A 51 0.14 -3.90 -10.36
C SER A 51 1.03 -4.26 -9.16
N ILE A 52 2.20 -3.63 -9.05
CA ILE A 52 3.08 -3.75 -7.90
C ILE A 52 3.55 -2.35 -7.51
N ILE A 53 3.41 -2.01 -6.24
CA ILE A 53 4.02 -0.83 -5.63
C ILE A 53 5.24 -1.29 -4.85
N PHE A 54 6.37 -0.63 -5.06
CA PHE A 54 7.58 -0.83 -4.25
C PHE A 54 7.96 0.50 -3.62
N MET A 55 8.01 0.54 -2.28
CA MET A 55 8.18 1.78 -1.55
C MET A 55 8.93 1.59 -0.22
N ARG A 56 9.45 2.70 0.32
CA ARG A 56 10.01 2.76 1.67
C ARG A 56 8.90 3.13 2.67
N SER A 57 8.16 2.12 3.10
CA SER A 57 7.03 2.21 4.04
C SER A 57 7.39 2.86 5.39
N TYR A 58 8.59 2.62 5.90
CA TYR A 58 9.11 3.30 7.09
C TYR A 58 9.27 4.82 6.89
N ALA A 59 9.65 5.24 5.68
CA ALA A 59 10.09 6.61 5.42
C ALA A 59 8.98 7.53 4.91
N VAL A 60 8.03 6.99 4.14
CA VAL A 60 7.04 7.77 3.40
C VAL A 60 5.64 7.52 3.96
N GLU A 61 4.93 8.59 4.32
CA GLU A 61 3.52 8.48 4.67
C GLU A 61 2.70 7.97 3.49
N HIS A 62 1.81 7.02 3.76
CA HIS A 62 0.99 6.44 2.73
C HIS A 62 -0.37 5.95 3.23
N TYR A 63 -1.30 5.84 2.29
CA TYR A 63 -2.58 5.16 2.46
C TYR A 63 -3.12 4.70 1.11
N ILE A 64 -4.11 3.82 1.15
CA ILE A 64 -4.88 3.39 -0.02
C ILE A 64 -6.15 4.23 -0.11
N GLY A 65 -6.33 4.90 -1.24
CA GLY A 65 -7.53 5.68 -1.54
C GLY A 65 -8.80 4.82 -1.55
N SER A 66 -9.96 5.47 -1.55
CA SER A 66 -11.25 4.77 -1.61
C SER A 66 -11.34 3.88 -2.85
N PHE A 67 -11.94 2.71 -2.68
CA PHE A 67 -12.24 1.78 -3.77
C PHE A 67 -13.64 1.18 -3.59
N VAL A 68 -14.16 0.63 -4.69
CA VAL A 68 -15.37 -0.19 -4.70
C VAL A 68 -15.05 -1.57 -5.27
N GLY A 69 -15.79 -2.59 -4.84
CA GLY A 69 -15.53 -3.98 -5.23
C GLY A 69 -14.71 -4.76 -4.20
N ASN A 70 -14.08 -5.84 -4.65
CA ASN A 70 -13.30 -6.76 -3.81
C ASN A 70 -11.80 -6.57 -4.07
N ARG A 71 -11.13 -5.86 -3.14
CA ARG A 71 -9.70 -5.60 -3.17
C ARG A 71 -9.01 -6.39 -2.08
N TYR A 72 -8.06 -7.23 -2.45
CA TYR A 72 -7.13 -7.83 -1.51
C TYR A 72 -5.70 -7.53 -1.94
N SER A 73 -4.76 -7.58 -1.01
CA SER A 73 -3.36 -7.24 -1.28
C SER A 73 -2.42 -8.17 -0.55
N ILE A 74 -1.40 -8.62 -1.27
CA ILE A 74 -0.23 -9.24 -0.65
C ILE A 74 0.74 -8.11 -0.34
N VAL A 75 1.09 -7.98 0.94
CA VAL A 75 2.06 -6.99 1.42
C VAL A 75 3.30 -7.74 1.89
N HIS A 76 4.45 -7.45 1.29
CA HIS A 76 5.73 -8.06 1.65
C HIS A 76 6.67 -7.00 2.22
N PHE A 77 7.10 -7.20 3.46
CA PHE A 77 7.92 -6.27 4.23
C PHE A 77 8.79 -7.07 5.22
N THR A 78 9.77 -6.40 5.82
CA THR A 78 10.67 -6.95 6.85
C THR A 78 10.67 -6.02 8.06
N HIS A 79 10.31 -6.56 9.22
CA HIS A 79 10.36 -5.82 10.48
C HIS A 79 11.77 -5.76 11.07
N GLN A 80 12.02 -4.78 11.94
CA GLN A 80 13.20 -4.66 12.79
C GLN A 80 12.99 -5.22 14.21
#